data_AF-A0A1Y5I8W0-F1
#
_entry.id   AF-A0A1Y5I8W0-F1
#
_cell.length_a   1.000
_cell.length_b   1.000
_cell.length_c   1.000
_cell.angle_alpha   90.00
_cell.angle_beta   90.00
_cell.angle_gamma   90.00
#
_symmetry.space_group_name_H-M   'P 1'
#
loop_
_entity.id
_entity.type
_entity.pdbx_description
1 polymer ?
#
loop_
_entity_poly.entity_id
_entity_poly.type
_entity_poly.pdbx_seq_one_letter_code
_entity_poly.pdbx_strand_id
1 'polypeptide(L)'
;MDRATSTMFARARANARPGHRARTVRAAAKGSSEKKRGRANERAPLPREYAHHAPGSVQETDDVVRWGYAEPEAREKWANTVITHVGDGSREPVRLGVCVGEFHNKLMDRMLEDARVAAETMGATIDRVMWVPGTYEAPLVVENMLQDPTLDACVVLGYIEKGSTLHGQEMGSTFSIIAKQLELEYGKPVGMGIIGPGATAEQAEERVAYAGNAVRASVRMARTFTPAEAEDDDER
;
A
#
# COMPACT_ATOMS: atom_id res chain seq x y z
N MET A 1 -22.65 -4.74 -63.68
CA MET A 1 -21.22 -4.44 -63.42
C MET A 1 -21.03 -4.51 -61.92
N ASP A 2 -21.05 -5.71 -61.36
CA ASP A 2 -19.92 -6.63 -61.10
C ASP A 2 -19.04 -6.21 -59.90
N ARG A 3 -19.23 -6.94 -58.79
CA ARG A 3 -18.26 -7.51 -57.79
C ARG A 3 -17.30 -6.55 -57.06
N ALA A 4 -16.99 -6.69 -55.77
CA ALA A 4 -16.83 -7.87 -54.91
C ALA A 4 -17.02 -7.45 -53.42
N THR A 5 -17.78 -8.15 -52.54
CA THR A 5 -17.38 -9.31 -51.68
C THR A 5 -15.98 -9.16 -51.05
N SER A 6 -15.76 -9.33 -49.74
CA SER A 6 -16.17 -10.48 -48.94
C SER A 6 -16.07 -10.25 -47.42
N THR A 7 -17.03 -10.82 -46.71
CA THR A 7 -17.13 -11.07 -45.28
C THR A 7 -16.21 -12.22 -44.83
N MET A 8 -16.08 -12.35 -43.49
CA MET A 8 -15.67 -13.53 -42.69
C MET A 8 -14.17 -13.77 -42.49
N PHE A 9 -13.73 -13.86 -41.23
CA PHE A 9 -13.77 -15.12 -40.47
C PHE A 9 -13.35 -14.92 -39.01
N ALA A 10 -14.21 -15.35 -38.09
CA ALA A 10 -13.86 -15.68 -36.71
C ALA A 10 -13.05 -17.00 -36.68
N ARG A 11 -12.14 -17.16 -35.71
CA ARG A 11 -11.96 -18.47 -35.02
C ARG A 11 -11.09 -18.39 -33.77
N ALA A 12 -11.67 -18.89 -32.69
CA ALA A 12 -11.02 -19.33 -31.45
C ALA A 12 -10.09 -20.54 -31.67
N ARG A 13 -9.12 -20.71 -30.75
CA ARG A 13 -8.48 -21.97 -30.28
C ARG A 13 -7.58 -21.59 -29.09
N ALA A 14 -7.91 -21.90 -27.83
CA ALA A 14 -7.85 -23.21 -27.19
C ALA A 14 -6.58 -23.99 -27.57
N ASN A 15 -5.59 -24.02 -26.67
CA ASN A 15 -4.55 -25.03 -26.71
C ASN A 15 -4.23 -25.52 -25.28
N ALA A 16 -4.66 -26.74 -25.02
CA ALA A 16 -4.34 -27.52 -23.84
C ALA A 16 -3.63 -28.81 -24.28
N ARG A 17 -2.82 -29.36 -23.35
CA ARG A 17 -2.24 -30.73 -23.26
C ARG A 17 -0.85 -30.93 -23.89
N PRO A 18 -0.06 -31.98 -23.50
CA PRO A 18 -0.32 -33.10 -22.57
C PRO A 18 0.74 -33.20 -21.43
N GLY A 19 0.52 -33.84 -20.26
CA GLY A 19 0.24 -35.25 -20.06
C GLY A 19 1.54 -36.05 -19.87
N HIS A 20 2.15 -36.02 -18.67
CA HIS A 20 3.20 -36.99 -18.29
C HIS A 20 2.70 -37.98 -17.23
N ARG A 21 2.83 -39.25 -17.61
CA ARG A 21 2.35 -40.45 -16.91
C ARG A 21 3.07 -40.68 -15.59
N ALA A 22 2.28 -41.17 -14.64
CA ALA A 22 2.72 -41.75 -13.38
C ALA A 22 3.76 -42.86 -13.58
N ARG A 23 4.78 -42.86 -12.72
CA ARG A 23 5.70 -43.98 -12.52
C ARG A 23 5.65 -44.37 -11.04
N THR A 24 4.97 -45.47 -10.76
CA THR A 24 5.01 -46.20 -9.49
C THR A 24 6.37 -46.89 -9.34
N VAL A 25 7.06 -46.63 -8.24
CA VAL A 25 8.11 -47.51 -7.71
C VAL A 25 7.80 -47.76 -6.24
N ARG A 26 7.76 -49.04 -5.86
CA ARG A 26 7.45 -49.54 -4.51
C ARG A 26 8.72 -50.13 -3.89
N ALA A 27 8.75 -50.12 -2.55
CA ALA A 27 9.72 -50.70 -1.60
C ALA A 27 10.91 -49.78 -1.25
N ALA A 28 11.35 -49.63 0.00
CA ALA A 28 11.27 -50.53 1.16
C ALA A 28 11.18 -49.77 2.50
N ALA A 29 10.70 -50.47 3.53
CA ALA A 29 10.63 -50.03 4.92
C ALA A 29 11.76 -50.63 5.78
N LYS A 30 12.03 -49.95 6.92
CA LYS A 30 12.92 -50.24 8.09
C LYS A 30 14.11 -49.25 8.15
N GLY A 31 14.38 -48.54 9.24
CA GLY A 31 13.79 -48.44 10.57
C GLY A 31 14.54 -47.37 11.41
N SER A 32 13.84 -46.89 12.44
CA SER A 32 14.28 -46.23 13.69
C SER A 32 15.46 -45.23 13.69
N SER A 33 15.18 -43.99 14.12
CA SER A 33 15.75 -43.44 15.36
C SER A 33 15.13 -42.08 15.74
N GLU A 34 14.52 -42.08 16.93
CA GLU A 34 14.27 -41.02 17.93
C GLU A 34 14.60 -39.53 17.69
N LYS A 35 13.68 -38.73 18.27
CA LYS A 35 13.84 -37.40 18.92
C LYS A 35 14.09 -36.16 18.06
N LYS A 36 12.99 -35.44 17.78
CA LYS A 36 12.74 -34.06 18.27
C LYS A 36 11.28 -33.67 18.04
N ARG A 37 10.46 -33.76 19.10
CA ARG A 37 9.20 -33.03 19.22
C ARG A 37 9.50 -31.61 19.70
N GLY A 38 8.86 -30.62 19.11
CA GLY A 38 8.96 -29.19 19.44
C GLY A 38 9.31 -28.41 18.17
N ARG A 39 8.49 -27.50 17.65
CA ARG A 39 7.53 -26.58 18.27
C ARG A 39 6.42 -26.32 17.26
N ALA A 40 5.16 -26.44 17.68
CA ALA A 40 4.02 -26.09 16.85
C ALA A 40 4.12 -24.61 16.43
N ASN A 41 3.67 -24.34 15.21
CA ASN A 41 3.50 -23.01 14.63
C ASN A 41 2.35 -22.30 15.37
N GLU A 42 2.56 -21.92 16.63
CA GLU A 42 1.64 -21.09 17.39
C GLU A 42 1.89 -19.63 17.00
N ARG A 43 0.94 -19.07 16.24
CA ARG A 43 0.81 -17.62 16.07
C ARG A 43 0.78 -17.02 17.48
N ALA A 44 1.78 -16.22 17.81
CA ALA A 44 1.79 -15.49 19.05
C ALA A 44 0.56 -14.58 19.07
N PRO A 45 -0.30 -14.63 20.10
CA PRO A 45 -1.46 -13.75 20.17
C PRO A 45 -0.95 -12.32 20.24
N LEU A 46 -1.43 -11.46 19.33
CA LEU A 46 -1.13 -10.04 19.34
C LEU A 46 -1.63 -9.45 20.67
N PRO A 47 -0.86 -8.55 21.32
CA PRO A 47 -1.34 -7.84 22.49
C PRO A 47 -2.61 -7.06 22.13
N ARG A 48 -3.66 -7.24 22.96
CA ARG A 48 -5.01 -6.69 22.72
C ARG A 48 -5.11 -5.18 22.83
N GLU A 49 -4.05 -4.50 23.25
CA GLU A 49 -3.98 -3.05 23.36
C GLU A 49 -2.75 -2.58 22.58
N TYR A 50 -3.01 -2.05 21.39
CA TYR A 50 -2.02 -1.29 20.64
C TYR A 50 -2.05 0.13 21.20
N ALA A 51 -1.18 0.41 22.16
CA ALA A 51 -0.91 1.79 22.53
C ALA A 51 -0.30 2.48 21.31
N HIS A 52 -1.04 3.40 20.69
CA HIS A 52 -0.39 4.43 19.90
C HIS A 52 0.68 5.07 20.80
N HIS A 53 1.87 5.30 20.24
CA HIS A 53 2.93 6.24 20.66
C HIS A 53 4.34 5.65 20.74
N ALA A 54 5.23 6.26 19.97
CA ALA A 54 6.58 6.62 20.41
C ALA A 54 6.83 8.08 19.96
N PRO A 55 6.81 9.07 20.88
CA PRO A 55 7.15 10.46 20.56
C PRO A 55 8.64 10.53 20.17
N GLY A 56 8.96 11.28 19.11
CA GLY A 56 10.35 11.58 18.75
C GLY A 56 10.80 11.20 17.33
N SER A 57 9.88 10.85 16.43
CA SER A 57 10.22 10.80 15.02
C SER A 57 10.30 12.23 14.46
N VAL A 58 11.40 12.58 13.79
CA VAL A 58 11.72 13.94 13.26
C VAL A 58 10.65 14.49 12.28
N GLN A 59 9.64 13.70 11.95
CA GLN A 59 8.56 14.02 11.02
C GLN A 59 7.18 14.13 11.70
N GLU A 60 7.07 13.90 13.01
CA GLU A 60 5.85 14.11 13.77
C GLU A 60 6.00 15.39 14.61
N THR A 61 5.28 16.44 14.22
CA THR A 61 5.03 17.56 15.14
C THR A 61 3.94 17.11 16.10
N ASP A 62 4.31 16.73 17.31
CA ASP A 62 3.39 16.47 18.44
C ASP A 62 2.62 17.75 18.88
N ASP A 63 2.84 18.88 18.20
CA ASP A 63 2.16 20.14 18.46
C ASP A 63 0.82 20.22 17.72
N VAL A 64 -0.19 20.78 18.38
CA VAL A 64 -1.41 21.27 17.71
C VAL A 64 -0.98 22.16 16.54
N VAL A 65 -1.24 21.71 15.31
CA VAL A 65 -0.85 22.44 14.11
C VAL A 65 -1.57 23.79 14.10
N ARG A 66 -0.84 24.84 14.48
CA ARG A 66 -1.31 26.22 14.38
C ARG A 66 -0.88 26.77 13.05
N TRP A 67 -1.85 27.02 12.20
CA TRP A 67 -1.60 27.62 10.91
C TRP A 67 -1.30 29.10 11.07
N GLY A 68 -0.09 29.53 10.68
CA GLY A 68 0.31 30.93 10.84
C GLY A 68 -0.61 31.94 10.15
N TYR A 69 -1.31 31.57 9.07
CA TYR A 69 -2.30 32.44 8.40
C TYR A 69 -3.64 32.55 9.16
N ALA A 70 -3.92 31.62 10.07
CA ALA A 70 -5.14 31.61 10.89
C ALA A 70 -5.02 32.54 12.11
N GLU A 71 -3.80 32.97 12.44
CA GLU A 71 -3.56 33.96 13.49
C GLU A 71 -4.16 35.32 13.11
N PRO A 72 -4.83 36.04 14.04
CA PRO A 72 -5.54 37.29 13.74
C PRO A 72 -4.67 38.34 13.03
N GLU A 73 -3.41 38.46 13.43
CA GLU A 73 -2.45 39.43 12.88
C GLU A 73 -1.99 39.11 11.45
N ALA A 74 -2.06 37.83 11.05
CA ALA A 74 -1.65 37.39 9.72
C ALA A 74 -2.84 37.35 8.74
N ARG A 75 -4.07 37.26 9.24
CA ARG A 75 -5.28 37.08 8.43
C ARG A 75 -5.49 38.19 7.40
N GLU A 76 -5.11 39.42 7.71
CA GLU A 76 -5.18 40.56 6.78
C GLU A 76 -4.25 40.39 5.56
N LYS A 77 -3.08 39.77 5.75
CA LYS A 77 -2.11 39.49 4.66
C LYS A 77 -2.68 38.54 3.61
N TRP A 78 -3.61 37.68 4.01
CA TRP A 78 -4.22 36.66 3.16
C TRP A 78 -5.67 36.98 2.78
N ALA A 79 -6.13 38.22 2.99
CA ALA A 79 -7.53 38.61 2.80
C ALA A 79 -8.07 38.35 1.38
N ASN A 80 -7.19 38.38 0.38
CA ASN A 80 -7.54 38.13 -1.04
C ASN A 80 -7.18 36.71 -1.51
N THR A 81 -6.84 35.80 -0.59
CA THR A 81 -6.43 34.42 -0.90
C THR A 81 -7.38 33.43 -0.25
N VAL A 82 -7.88 32.48 -1.05
CA VAL A 82 -8.64 31.33 -0.53
C VAL A 82 -7.65 30.25 -0.14
N ILE A 83 -7.57 29.95 1.16
CA ILE A 83 -6.71 28.90 1.70
C ILE A 83 -7.58 27.68 2.00
N THR A 84 -7.22 26.55 1.42
CA THR A 84 -7.86 25.25 1.65
C THR A 84 -6.78 24.23 1.96
N HIS A 85 -7.09 23.24 2.81
CA HIS A 85 -6.23 22.05 2.93
C HIS A 85 -6.86 20.88 2.23
N VAL A 86 -5.99 20.04 1.70
CA VAL A 86 -6.36 18.78 1.11
C VAL A 86 -7.09 17.90 2.14
N GLY A 87 -8.22 17.35 1.72
CA GLY A 87 -9.11 16.50 2.50
C GLY A 87 -10.00 17.24 3.51
N ASP A 88 -9.93 18.56 3.62
CA ASP A 88 -10.77 19.31 4.56
C ASP A 88 -12.24 19.26 4.13
N GLY A 89 -13.13 19.02 5.11
CA GLY A 89 -14.58 19.07 4.92
C GLY A 89 -15.22 17.86 4.24
N SER A 90 -14.46 17.01 3.55
CA SER A 90 -14.96 15.76 2.96
C SER A 90 -14.93 14.59 3.95
N ARG A 91 -16.02 13.84 3.98
CA ARG A 91 -16.16 12.58 4.73
C ARG A 91 -16.50 11.41 3.82
N GLU A 92 -16.30 11.58 2.51
CA GLU A 92 -16.54 10.51 1.55
C GLU A 92 -15.74 9.26 1.95
N PRO A 93 -16.35 8.07 1.81
CA PRO A 93 -15.65 6.81 2.04
C PRO A 93 -14.55 6.68 0.99
N VAL A 94 -13.38 6.21 1.43
CA VAL A 94 -12.21 5.99 0.57
C VAL A 94 -11.85 4.51 0.61
N ARG A 95 -11.57 3.94 -0.55
CA ARG A 95 -11.20 2.53 -0.76
C ARG A 95 -9.72 2.45 -1.12
N LEU A 96 -8.96 1.76 -0.30
CA LEU A 96 -7.50 1.70 -0.38
C LEU A 96 -7.04 0.33 -0.88
N GLY A 97 -6.06 0.35 -1.79
CA GLY A 97 -5.16 -0.78 -2.04
C GLY A 97 -3.90 -0.66 -1.17
N VAL A 98 -3.45 -1.76 -0.58
CA VAL A 98 -2.24 -1.80 0.23
C VAL A 98 -1.28 -2.85 -0.32
N CYS A 99 -0.06 -2.44 -0.66
CA CYS A 99 1.02 -3.32 -1.07
C CYS A 99 2.03 -3.45 0.08
N VAL A 100 2.41 -4.67 0.47
CA VAL A 100 3.26 -4.93 1.63
C VAL A 100 4.46 -5.79 1.24
N GLY A 101 5.67 -5.35 1.58
CA GLY A 101 6.87 -6.19 1.45
C GLY A 101 6.88 -7.36 2.44
N GLU A 102 7.30 -8.55 2.03
CA GLU A 102 7.37 -9.74 2.89
C GLU A 102 8.57 -9.75 3.84
N PHE A 103 9.64 -9.02 3.50
CA PHE A 103 10.82 -8.90 4.35
C PHE A 103 10.44 -8.29 5.72
N HIS A 104 10.98 -8.88 6.79
CA HIS A 104 10.71 -8.50 8.19
C HIS A 104 9.23 -8.64 8.59
N ASN A 105 8.63 -9.77 8.21
CA ASN A 105 7.20 -10.07 8.39
C ASN A 105 6.54 -9.60 9.69
N LYS A 106 7.16 -9.79 10.86
CA LYS A 106 6.58 -9.38 12.15
C LYS A 106 6.41 -7.86 12.27
N LEU A 107 7.36 -7.10 11.75
CA LEU A 107 7.27 -5.65 11.69
C LEU A 107 6.18 -5.25 10.68
N MET A 108 6.15 -5.91 9.53
CA MET A 108 5.18 -5.64 8.46
C MET A 108 3.74 -5.93 8.90
N ASP A 109 3.50 -7.01 9.66
CA ASP A 109 2.20 -7.31 10.25
C ASP A 109 1.72 -6.18 11.17
N ARG A 110 2.63 -5.61 11.98
CA ARG A 110 2.31 -4.49 12.87
C ARG A 110 2.07 -3.19 12.11
N MET A 111 2.82 -2.94 11.05
CA MET A 111 2.60 -1.79 10.16
C MET A 111 1.26 -1.90 9.42
N LEU A 112 0.92 -3.09 8.93
CA LEU A 112 -0.37 -3.34 8.29
C LEU A 112 -1.53 -3.14 9.26
N GLU A 113 -1.38 -3.57 10.52
CA GLU A 113 -2.38 -3.32 11.56
C GLU A 113 -2.53 -1.82 11.88
N ASP A 114 -1.43 -1.08 12.00
CA ASP A 114 -1.47 0.38 12.20
C ASP A 114 -2.13 1.11 11.01
N ALA A 115 -1.84 0.67 9.78
CA ALA A 115 -2.52 1.15 8.58
C ALA A 115 -4.03 0.87 8.61
N ARG A 116 -4.45 -0.32 9.06
CA ARG A 116 -5.87 -0.70 9.21
C ARG A 116 -6.58 0.21 10.22
N VAL A 117 -5.99 0.40 11.40
CA VAL A 117 -6.54 1.30 12.44
C VAL A 117 -6.64 2.73 11.92
N ALA A 118 -5.63 3.21 11.18
CA ALA A 118 -5.67 4.54 10.57
C ALA A 118 -6.78 4.69 9.51
N ALA A 119 -7.01 3.67 8.68
CA ALA A 119 -8.10 3.68 7.70
C ALA A 119 -9.46 3.75 8.40
N GLU A 120 -9.68 2.89 9.40
CA GLU A 120 -10.93 2.84 10.17
C GLU A 120 -11.23 4.14 10.90
N THR A 121 -10.24 4.73 11.57
CA THR A 121 -10.40 6.03 12.26
C THR A 121 -10.77 7.18 11.32
N MET A 122 -10.42 7.05 10.04
CA MET A 122 -10.77 8.02 9.01
C MET A 122 -12.07 7.70 8.26
N GLY A 123 -12.72 6.57 8.52
CA GLY A 123 -13.89 6.12 7.75
C GLY A 123 -13.52 5.63 6.33
N ALA A 124 -12.28 5.19 6.13
CA ALA A 124 -11.80 4.55 4.92
C ALA A 124 -11.75 3.02 5.09
N THR A 125 -11.65 2.31 3.97
CA THR A 125 -11.60 0.84 3.92
C THR A 125 -10.35 0.39 3.17
N ILE A 126 -9.76 -0.72 3.62
CA ILE A 126 -8.68 -1.39 2.89
C ILE A 126 -9.31 -2.60 2.20
N ASP A 127 -9.55 -2.46 0.89
CA ASP A 127 -10.28 -3.46 0.11
C ASP A 127 -9.36 -4.53 -0.46
N ARG A 128 -8.10 -4.17 -0.68
CA ARG A 128 -7.11 -5.09 -1.26
C ARG A 128 -5.80 -4.96 -0.53
N VAL A 129 -5.25 -6.10 -0.11
CA VAL A 129 -3.89 -6.21 0.40
C VAL A 129 -3.13 -7.20 -0.49
N MET A 130 -1.99 -6.79 -1.03
CA MET A 130 -1.11 -7.69 -1.80
C MET A 130 0.29 -7.68 -1.20
N TRP A 131 0.80 -8.88 -0.98
CA TRP A 131 2.16 -9.09 -0.50
C TRP A 131 3.10 -9.26 -1.69
N VAL A 132 4.26 -8.62 -1.60
CA VAL A 132 5.35 -8.72 -2.59
C VAL A 132 6.63 -9.15 -1.90
N PRO A 133 7.56 -9.83 -2.59
CA PRO A 133 8.81 -10.30 -1.98
C PRO A 133 9.56 -9.18 -1.25
N GLY A 134 9.67 -7.99 -1.86
CA GLY A 134 10.20 -6.81 -1.22
C GLY A 134 9.66 -5.51 -1.82
N THR A 135 10.06 -4.39 -1.22
CA THR A 135 9.64 -3.03 -1.62
C THR A 135 10.01 -2.69 -3.06
N TYR A 136 11.06 -3.31 -3.61
CA TYR A 136 11.52 -3.05 -4.98
C TYR A 136 10.53 -3.57 -6.03
N GLU A 137 9.78 -4.63 -5.73
CA GLU A 137 8.75 -5.19 -6.62
C GLU A 137 7.40 -4.46 -6.51
N ALA A 138 7.21 -3.63 -5.48
CA ALA A 138 5.96 -2.94 -5.20
C ALA A 138 5.42 -2.08 -6.37
N PRO A 139 6.23 -1.35 -7.16
CA PRO A 139 5.70 -0.47 -8.20
C PRO A 139 4.79 -1.16 -9.23
N LEU A 140 5.14 -2.38 -9.65
CA LEU A 140 4.31 -3.13 -10.61
C LEU A 140 2.95 -3.49 -10.04
N VAL A 141 2.91 -3.87 -8.75
CA VAL A 141 1.66 -4.18 -8.06
C VAL A 141 0.82 -2.93 -7.82
N VAL A 142 1.47 -1.81 -7.47
CA VAL A 142 0.79 -0.52 -7.29
C VAL A 142 0.18 -0.03 -8.59
N GLU A 143 0.91 -0.09 -9.70
CA GLU A 143 0.38 0.25 -11.03
C GLU A 143 -0.91 -0.55 -11.33
N ASN A 144 -0.88 -1.87 -11.11
CA ASN A 144 -2.04 -2.71 -11.31
C ASN A 144 -3.22 -2.36 -10.39
N MET A 145 -2.95 -1.99 -9.12
CA MET A 145 -3.99 -1.52 -8.21
C MET A 145 -4.58 -0.17 -8.62
N LEU A 146 -3.77 0.76 -9.12
CA LEU A 146 -4.23 2.08 -9.54
C LEU A 146 -5.16 2.01 -10.77
N GLN A 147 -4.95 1.02 -11.64
CA GLN A 147 -5.84 0.71 -12.76
C GLN A 147 -7.24 0.24 -12.32
N ASP A 148 -7.39 -0.25 -11.10
CA ASP A 148 -8.68 -0.69 -10.59
C ASP A 148 -9.55 0.54 -10.27
N PRO A 149 -10.67 0.77 -10.99
CA PRO A 149 -11.52 1.94 -10.75
C PRO A 149 -12.16 1.92 -9.37
N THR A 150 -12.22 0.76 -8.71
CA THR A 150 -12.82 0.61 -7.39
C THR A 150 -11.93 1.08 -6.23
N LEU A 151 -10.64 1.35 -6.51
CA LEU A 151 -9.68 1.85 -5.54
C LEU A 151 -9.41 3.33 -5.78
N ASP A 152 -9.49 4.12 -4.72
CA ASP A 152 -9.30 5.58 -4.76
C ASP A 152 -7.84 5.96 -4.52
N ALA A 153 -7.10 5.13 -3.80
CA ALA A 153 -5.69 5.34 -3.50
C ALA A 153 -4.94 4.04 -3.22
N CYS A 154 -3.62 4.10 -3.30
CA CYS A 154 -2.74 2.99 -2.91
C CYS A 154 -1.80 3.41 -1.77
N VAL A 155 -1.38 2.47 -0.94
CA VAL A 155 -0.35 2.66 0.09
C VAL A 155 0.65 1.51 0.01
N VAL A 156 1.94 1.84 0.03
CA VAL A 156 3.01 0.84 0.08
C VAL A 156 3.63 0.83 1.46
N LEU A 157 3.67 -0.36 2.07
CA LEU A 157 4.29 -0.62 3.36
C LEU A 157 5.56 -1.44 3.16
N GLY A 158 6.64 -1.03 3.82
CA GLY A 158 7.90 -1.73 3.70
C GLY A 158 8.94 -1.27 4.70
N TYR A 159 10.05 -2.00 4.75
CA TYR A 159 11.20 -1.63 5.54
C TYR A 159 12.48 -1.90 4.74
N ILE A 160 13.33 -0.88 4.63
CA ILE A 160 14.63 -0.94 3.96
C ILE A 160 15.71 -0.78 5.03
N GLU A 161 16.16 -1.91 5.56
CA GLU A 161 17.19 -2.00 6.59
C GLU A 161 18.55 -1.46 6.12
N LYS A 162 19.31 -0.89 7.06
CA LYS A 162 20.68 -0.45 6.82
C LYS A 162 21.60 -1.63 6.46
N GLY A 163 22.06 -1.65 5.21
CA GLY A 163 23.08 -2.57 4.73
C GLY A 163 24.50 -2.00 4.80
N SER A 164 25.48 -2.80 4.36
CA SER A 164 26.88 -2.41 4.21
C SER A 164 27.20 -1.70 2.89
N THR A 165 26.23 -1.61 1.98
CA THR A 165 26.37 -1.02 0.64
C THR A 165 25.27 0.02 0.38
N LEU A 166 25.39 0.75 -0.73
CA LEU A 166 24.38 1.73 -1.18
C LEU A 166 23.07 1.08 -1.69
N HIS A 167 22.98 -0.24 -1.72
CA HIS A 167 21.85 -0.97 -2.32
C HIS A 167 20.48 -0.52 -1.78
N GLY A 168 20.35 -0.38 -0.45
CA GLY A 168 19.10 0.10 0.16
C GLY A 168 18.73 1.54 -0.25
N GLN A 169 19.73 2.41 -0.38
CA GLN A 169 19.51 3.81 -0.79
C GLN A 169 19.02 3.91 -2.23
N GLU A 170 19.62 3.14 -3.14
CA GLU A 170 19.22 3.09 -4.54
C GLU A 170 17.80 2.53 -4.70
N MET A 171 17.47 1.46 -3.96
CA MET A 171 16.11 0.89 -3.97
C MET A 171 15.06 1.89 -3.49
N GLY A 172 15.29 2.53 -2.34
CA GLY A 172 14.35 3.51 -1.78
C GLY A 172 14.17 4.74 -2.67
N SER A 173 15.26 5.24 -3.24
CA SER A 173 15.24 6.40 -4.14
C SER A 173 14.50 6.09 -5.44
N THR A 174 14.78 4.93 -6.05
CA THR A 174 14.10 4.46 -7.26
C THR A 174 12.60 4.30 -7.02
N PHE A 175 12.22 3.62 -5.94
CA PHE A 175 10.81 3.45 -5.58
C PHE A 175 10.10 4.80 -5.41
N SER A 176 10.72 5.74 -4.68
CA SER A 176 10.09 7.05 -4.40
C SER A 176 9.77 7.83 -5.67
N ILE A 177 10.67 7.79 -6.66
CA ILE A 177 10.47 8.44 -7.95
C ILE A 177 9.32 7.76 -8.73
N ILE A 178 9.34 6.43 -8.82
CA ILE A 178 8.33 5.69 -9.58
C ILE A 178 6.95 5.82 -8.92
N ALA A 179 6.85 5.73 -7.60
CA ALA A 179 5.60 5.91 -6.88
C ALA A 179 4.95 7.27 -7.17
N LYS A 180 5.76 8.33 -7.29
CA LYS A 180 5.26 9.66 -7.66
C LYS A 180 4.91 9.78 -9.13
N GLN A 181 5.63 9.10 -10.02
CA GLN A 181 5.24 9.02 -11.42
C GLN A 181 3.87 8.33 -11.57
N LEU A 182 3.66 7.20 -10.89
CA LEU A 182 2.38 6.49 -10.90
C LEU A 182 1.23 7.34 -10.31
N GLU A 183 1.49 8.07 -9.22
CA GLU A 183 0.50 9.00 -8.65
C GLU A 183 0.05 10.07 -9.67
N LEU A 184 1.00 10.66 -10.40
CA LEU A 184 0.72 11.68 -11.40
C LEU A 184 0.07 11.11 -12.67
N GLU A 185 0.45 9.91 -13.07
CA GLU A 185 -0.06 9.24 -14.26
C GLU A 185 -1.52 8.80 -14.10
N TYR A 186 -1.85 8.20 -12.95
CA TYR A 186 -3.18 7.64 -12.68
C TYR A 186 -4.11 8.64 -11.97
N GLY A 187 -3.59 9.77 -11.47
CA GLY A 187 -4.37 10.76 -10.75
C GLY A 187 -4.91 10.27 -9.40
N LYS A 188 -4.33 9.19 -8.86
CA LYS A 188 -4.72 8.57 -7.59
C LYS A 188 -3.52 8.59 -6.64
N PRO A 189 -3.68 8.97 -5.36
CA PRO A 189 -2.56 9.10 -4.44
C PRO A 189 -1.88 7.77 -4.15
N VAL A 190 -0.55 7.81 -4.05
CA VAL A 190 0.30 6.67 -3.65
C VAL A 190 1.03 7.05 -2.36
N GLY A 191 0.54 6.48 -1.26
CA GLY A 191 1.10 6.67 0.08
C GLY A 191 2.37 5.86 0.28
N MET A 192 3.37 6.48 0.90
CA MET A 192 4.66 5.84 1.19
C MET A 192 4.80 5.57 2.68
N GLY A 193 4.45 4.37 3.11
CA GLY A 193 4.66 3.84 4.46
C GLY A 193 5.90 2.96 4.53
N ILE A 194 7.01 3.37 3.89
CA ILE A 194 8.27 2.63 3.89
C ILE A 194 9.21 3.24 4.94
N ILE A 195 9.67 2.42 5.87
CA ILE A 195 10.70 2.81 6.85
C ILE A 195 12.08 2.66 6.21
N GLY A 196 12.87 3.73 6.17
CA GLY A 196 14.22 3.74 5.59
C GLY A 196 14.35 4.73 4.42
N PRO A 197 15.37 4.60 3.55
CA PRO A 197 16.46 3.63 3.60
C PRO A 197 17.48 3.92 4.72
N GLY A 198 18.03 2.86 5.32
CA GLY A 198 19.13 2.99 6.29
C GLY A 198 18.73 3.06 7.76
N ALA A 199 17.48 2.76 8.09
CA ALA A 199 17.02 2.62 9.46
C ALA A 199 17.52 1.31 10.07
N THR A 200 17.93 1.34 11.34
CA THR A 200 18.20 0.13 12.13
C THR A 200 16.91 -0.59 12.51
N ALA A 201 17.00 -1.86 12.90
CA ALA A 201 15.82 -2.62 13.34
C ALA A 201 15.11 -1.94 14.54
N GLU A 202 15.87 -1.41 15.50
CA GLU A 202 15.35 -0.66 16.66
C GLU A 202 14.59 0.60 16.21
N GLN A 203 15.18 1.36 15.28
CA GLN A 203 14.54 2.54 14.70
C GLN A 203 13.27 2.20 13.92
N ALA A 204 13.20 1.01 13.34
CA ALA A 204 12.03 0.56 12.60
C ALA A 204 10.87 0.20 13.53
N GLU A 205 11.16 -0.44 14.66
CA GLU A 205 10.17 -0.75 15.70
C GLU A 205 9.52 0.51 16.29
N GLU A 206 10.27 1.61 16.43
CA GLU A 206 9.76 2.91 16.88
C GLU A 206 8.91 3.63 15.81
N ARG A 207 9.06 3.28 14.53
CA ARG A 207 8.46 3.98 13.38
C ARG A 207 7.27 3.26 12.75
N VAL A 208 6.71 2.26 13.43
CA VAL A 208 5.54 1.51 12.92
C VAL A 208 4.38 2.45 12.56
N ALA A 209 4.20 3.55 13.32
CA ALA A 209 3.16 4.56 13.10
C ALA A 209 3.23 5.26 11.73
N TYR A 210 4.34 5.12 10.98
CA TYR A 210 4.49 5.70 9.64
C TYR A 210 3.52 5.07 8.65
N ALA A 211 3.11 3.82 8.88
CA ALA A 211 2.09 3.16 8.07
C ALA A 211 0.75 3.91 8.16
N GLY A 212 0.29 4.22 9.38
CA GLY A 212 -0.91 5.00 9.61
C GLY A 212 -0.79 6.45 9.11
N ASN A 213 0.39 7.07 9.24
CA ASN A 213 0.64 8.41 8.65
C ASN A 213 0.47 8.40 7.13
N ALA A 214 1.01 7.38 6.45
CA ALA A 214 0.85 7.21 4.99
C ALA A 214 -0.62 7.02 4.60
N VAL A 215 -1.37 6.19 5.33
CA VAL A 215 -2.82 6.03 5.12
C VAL A 215 -3.56 7.35 5.31
N ARG A 216 -3.28 8.08 6.40
CA ARG A 216 -3.95 9.36 6.69
C ARG A 216 -3.74 10.37 5.57
N ALA A 217 -2.50 10.47 5.07
CA ALA A 217 -2.18 11.34 3.95
C ALA A 217 -2.91 10.91 2.66
N SER A 218 -2.88 9.63 2.31
CA SER A 218 -3.54 9.11 1.11
C SER A 218 -5.05 9.33 1.13
N VAL A 219 -5.71 9.10 2.27
CA VAL A 219 -7.16 9.32 2.41
C VAL A 219 -7.52 10.79 2.23
N ARG A 220 -6.75 11.71 2.82
CA ARG A 220 -6.98 13.16 2.62
C ARG A 220 -6.81 13.55 1.16
N MET A 221 -5.76 13.07 0.50
CA MET A 221 -5.51 13.31 -0.92
C MET A 221 -6.65 12.77 -1.79
N ALA A 222 -7.09 11.54 -1.55
CA ALA A 222 -8.15 10.88 -2.31
C ALA A 222 -9.47 11.67 -2.24
N ARG A 223 -9.82 12.15 -1.04
CA ARG A 223 -11.02 12.98 -0.83
C ARG A 223 -11.04 14.31 -1.58
N THR A 224 -9.90 14.78 -2.07
CA THR A 224 -9.81 16.03 -2.83
C THR A 224 -9.69 15.78 -4.32
N PHE A 225 -8.94 14.76 -4.73
CA PHE A 225 -8.51 14.61 -6.12
C PHE A 225 -9.10 13.39 -6.82
N THR A 226 -9.62 12.41 -6.09
CA THR A 226 -10.32 11.30 -6.71
C THR A 226 -11.70 11.79 -7.14
N PRO A 227 -12.05 11.73 -8.44
CA PRO A 227 -13.36 12.15 -8.91
C PRO A 227 -14.45 11.35 -8.16
N ALA A 228 -15.47 12.03 -7.65
CA ALA A 228 -16.70 11.34 -7.29
C ALA A 228 -17.21 10.59 -8.53
N GLU A 229 -17.74 9.38 -8.37
CA GLU A 229 -18.41 8.70 -9.48
C GLU A 229 -19.40 9.71 -10.09
N ALA A 230 -19.27 9.97 -11.39
CA ALA A 230 -20.24 10.79 -12.09
C ALA A 230 -21.59 10.11 -11.84
N GLU A 231 -22.49 10.79 -11.13
CA GLU A 231 -23.88 10.35 -11.05
C GLU A 231 -24.32 10.14 -12.50
N ASP A 232 -24.62 8.89 -12.86
CA ASP A 232 -25.17 8.55 -14.15
C ASP A 232 -26.45 9.38 -14.29
N ASP A 233 -26.33 10.47 -15.05
CA ASP A 233 -27.38 11.40 -15.43
C ASP A 233 -28.27 10.68 -16.47
N ASP A 234 -28.80 9.51 -16.08
CA ASP A 234 -29.57 8.58 -16.90
C ASP A 234 -31.08 8.81 -16.68
N GLU A 235 -31.50 10.07 -16.79
CA GLU A 235 -32.90 10.45 -17.02
C GLU A 235 -32.98 11.65 -17.99
N ARG A 236 -32.99 11.36 -19.30
CA ARG A 236 -33.50 12.25 -20.36
C ARG A 236 -34.65 11.59 -21.11
#